data_AF-A0A173W1P2-F1
#
_entry.id   AF-A0A173W1P2-F1
#
_cell.length_a   1.000
_cell.length_b   1.000
_cell.length_c   1.000
_cell.angle_alpha   90.00
_cell.angle_beta   90.00
_cell.angle_gamma   90.00
#
_symmetry.space_group_name_H-M   'P 1'
#
loop_
_entity.id
_entity.type
_entity.pdbx_description
1 polymer ?
#
loop_
_entity_poly.entity_id
_entity_poly.type
_entity_poly.pdbx_seq_one_letter_code
_entity_poly.pdbx_strand_id
1 'polypeptide(L)'
;MTIYGVRDNVKLIREDESGKRKIINLDLNNAGIVTSPYYYLKQNDILYVTPNETKAKNSDIGNSTTLWVSSISILVSIAGLLVNILK
;
A
#
# COMPACT_ATOMS: atom_id res chain seq x y z
N MET A 1 18.28 -1.85 1.18
CA MET A 1 16.86 -1.61 1.54
C MET A 1 16.09 -1.25 0.27
N THR A 2 14.92 -1.86 0.04
CA THR A 2 14.04 -1.47 -1.07
C THR A 2 13.33 -0.14 -0.76
N ILE A 3 13.11 0.67 -1.80
CA ILE A 3 12.50 2.01 -1.73
C ILE A 3 11.00 1.99 -1.36
N TYR A 4 10.39 0.81 -1.31
CA TYR A 4 8.93 0.63 -1.32
C TYR A 4 8.28 0.36 0.05
N GLY A 5 9.04 0.41 1.15
CA GLY A 5 8.51 0.20 2.51
C GLY A 5 8.23 1.53 3.21
N VAL A 6 7.03 1.70 3.77
CA VAL A 6 6.76 2.81 4.71
C VAL A 6 7.46 2.50 6.00
N ARG A 7 8.48 3.28 6.30
CA ARG A 7 9.30 3.14 7.51
C ARG A 7 8.66 3.81 8.72
N ASP A 8 7.61 4.59 8.50
CA ASP A 8 6.97 5.43 9.51
C ASP A 8 6.01 4.65 10.45
N ASN A 9 5.62 3.41 10.11
CA ASN A 9 4.70 2.61 10.94
C ASN A 9 4.98 1.11 10.87
N VAL A 10 6.05 0.69 11.54
CA VAL A 10 6.42 -0.72 11.66
C VAL A 10 5.94 -1.25 13.01
N LYS A 11 5.23 -2.37 13.00
CA LYS A 11 4.74 -3.03 14.22
C LYS A 11 5.66 -4.19 14.56
N LEU A 12 6.30 -4.14 15.72
CA LEU A 12 7.01 -5.27 16.32
C LEU A 12 6.05 -6.02 17.23
N ILE A 13 5.81 -7.28 16.92
CA ILE A 13 5.07 -8.21 17.78
C ILE A 13 6.09 -9.07 18.49
N ARG A 14 6.22 -8.89 19.80
CA ARG A 14 7.15 -9.62 20.65
C ARG A 14 6.39 -10.41 21.71
N GLU A 15 6.77 -11.66 21.88
CA GLU A 15 6.27 -12.48 22.97
C GLU A 15 7.12 -12.26 24.23
N ASP A 16 6.47 -11.94 25.34
CA ASP A 16 7.13 -11.82 26.64
C ASP A 16 7.37 -13.21 27.26
N GLU A 17 8.21 -13.31 28.28
CA GLU A 17 8.55 -14.59 28.94
C GLU A 17 7.32 -15.31 29.53
N SER A 18 6.23 -14.57 29.77
CA SER A 18 4.94 -15.11 30.22
C SER A 18 3.99 -15.52 29.08
N GLY A 19 4.45 -15.58 27.83
CA GLY A 19 3.64 -15.94 26.65
C GLY A 19 2.68 -14.84 26.17
N LYS A 20 2.76 -13.63 26.72
CA LYS A 20 1.93 -12.50 26.31
C LYS A 20 2.54 -11.79 25.12
N ARG A 21 1.77 -11.66 24.04
CA ARG A 21 2.15 -10.89 22.84
C ARG A 21 2.00 -9.39 23.10
N LYS A 22 3.09 -8.65 23.01
CA LYS A 22 3.15 -7.19 23.03
C LYS A 22 3.33 -6.67 21.62
N ILE A 23 2.54 -5.67 21.25
CA ILE A 23 2.63 -4.98 19.96
C ILE A 23 3.24 -3.60 20.23
N ILE A 24 4.37 -3.32 19.61
CA ILE A 24 5.12 -2.08 19.76
C ILE A 24 5.17 -1.41 18.39
N ASN A 25 4.72 -0.17 18.32
CA ASN A 25 4.89 0.66 17.13
C ASN A 25 6.30 1.26 17.13
N LEU A 26 7.02 1.01 16.05
CA LEU A 26 8.36 1.49 15.78
C LEU A 26 8.30 2.40 14.56
N ASP A 27 8.86 3.59 14.72
CA ASP A 27 9.15 4.50 13.63
C ASP A 27 10.62 4.34 13.24
N LEU A 28 10.88 3.72 12.09
CA LEU A 28 12.22 3.50 11.56
C LEU A 28 12.81 4.77 10.91
N ASN A 29 12.04 5.86 10.80
CA ASN A 29 12.48 7.17 10.29
C ASN A 29 13.07 8.05 11.40
N ASN A 30 12.74 7.74 12.66
CA ASN A 30 13.27 8.47 13.81
C ASN A 30 14.68 7.99 14.16
N ALA A 31 15.64 8.91 14.18
CA ALA A 31 17.02 8.63 14.60
C ALA A 31 17.12 8.10 16.05
N GLY A 32 16.11 8.32 16.90
CA GLY A 32 16.03 7.76 18.25
C GLY A 32 15.88 6.24 18.29
N ILE A 33 15.58 5.57 17.17
CA ILE A 33 15.40 4.12 17.16
C ILE A 33 16.67 3.34 17.52
N VAL A 34 17.86 3.86 17.20
CA VAL A 34 19.14 3.24 17.59
C VAL A 34 19.34 3.22 19.11
N THR A 35 18.67 4.11 19.84
CA THR A 35 18.68 4.12 21.31
C THR A 35 17.52 3.33 21.94
N SER A 36 16.61 2.82 21.12
CA SER A 36 15.45 2.06 21.59
C SER A 36 15.87 0.67 22.08
N PRO A 37 15.27 0.16 23.18
CA PRO A 37 15.47 -1.22 23.62
C PRO A 37 14.92 -2.26 22.62
N TYR A 38 14.25 -1.81 21.56
CA TYR A 38 13.69 -2.63 20.49
C TYR A 38 14.48 -2.57 19.17
N TYR A 39 15.66 -1.95 19.18
CA TYR A 39 16.54 -1.89 18.00
C TYR A 39 17.02 -3.28 17.56
N TYR A 40 17.38 -4.13 18.53
CA TYR A 40 17.76 -5.51 18.28
C TYR A 40 16.55 -6.45 18.39
N LEU A 41 16.38 -7.27 17.35
CA LEU A 41 15.37 -8.32 17.31
C LEU A 41 15.78 -9.49 18.21
N LYS A 42 14.80 -10.04 18.92
CA LYS A 42 14.91 -11.28 19.71
C LYS A 42 14.32 -12.44 18.91
N GLN A 43 14.60 -13.66 19.36
CA GLN A 43 13.99 -14.85 18.75
C GLN A 43 12.46 -14.78 18.87
N ASN A 44 11.76 -15.25 17.84
CA ASN A 44 10.29 -15.23 17.73
C ASN A 44 9.67 -13.81 17.64
N ASP A 45 10.48 -12.77 17.38
CA ASP A 45 9.93 -11.47 17.03
C ASP A 45 9.35 -11.48 15.61
N ILE A 46 8.14 -10.94 15.47
CA ILE A 46 7.50 -10.76 14.16
C ILE A 46 7.49 -9.26 13.85
N LEU A 47 8.12 -8.89 12.74
CA LEU A 47 8.14 -7.52 12.24
C LEU A 47 7.11 -7.37 11.12
N TYR A 48 6.06 -6.58 11.37
CA TYR A 48 5.01 -6.29 10.41
C TYR A 48 5.13 -4.85 9.91
N VAL A 49 5.31 -4.69 8.60
CA VAL A 49 5.42 -3.36 7.95
C VAL A 49 4.14 -3.10 7.16
N THR A 50 3.39 -2.07 7.54
CA THR A 50 2.21 -1.65 6.76
C THR A 50 2.67 -1.01 5.44
N PRO A 51 2.15 -1.45 4.27
CA PRO A 51 2.47 -0.82 2.99
C PRO A 51 1.86 0.59 2.86
N ASN A 52 2.49 1.49 2.09
CA ASN A 52 1.97 2.84 1.85
C ASN A 52 0.68 2.80 1.03
N GLU A 53 -0.21 3.78 1.23
CA GLU A 53 -1.39 4.00 0.40
C GLU A 53 -1.07 4.15 -1.09
N THR A 54 0.12 4.64 -1.45
CA THR A 54 0.57 4.68 -2.85
C THR A 54 0.74 3.29 -3.47
N LYS A 55 0.96 2.25 -2.65
CA LYS A 55 0.99 0.85 -3.09
C LYS A 55 -0.40 0.19 -3.06
N ALA A 56 -1.31 0.66 -2.19
CA ALA A 56 -2.71 0.28 -2.22
C ALA A 56 -3.40 0.83 -3.48
N LYS A 57 -3.11 2.08 -3.86
CA LYS A 57 -3.68 2.73 -5.06
C LYS A 57 -3.05 2.28 -6.37
N ASN A 58 -1.78 1.84 -6.41
CA ASN A 58 -1.24 1.18 -7.61
C ASN A 58 -1.81 -0.22 -7.85
N SER A 59 -2.54 -0.79 -6.87
CA SER A 59 -3.37 -1.97 -7.10
C SER A 59 -4.77 -1.62 -7.64
N ASP A 60 -5.12 -0.34 -7.70
CA ASP A 60 -6.44 0.18 -8.11
C ASP A 60 -6.38 1.11 -9.35
N ILE A 61 -5.19 1.51 -9.80
CA ILE A 61 -4.97 2.15 -11.09
C ILE A 61 -4.71 1.04 -12.11
N GLY A 62 -5.77 0.33 -12.49
CA GLY A 62 -5.66 -0.76 -13.47
C GLY A 62 -6.94 -1.10 -14.19
N ASN A 63 -8.11 -0.93 -13.58
CA ASN A 63 -9.35 -1.42 -14.19
C ASN A 63 -10.40 -0.34 -14.48
N SER A 64 -10.60 0.66 -13.60
CA SER A 64 -11.67 1.64 -13.82
C SER A 64 -11.36 2.65 -14.92
N THR A 65 -10.12 3.16 -15.02
CA THR A 65 -9.80 4.20 -16.02
C THR A 65 -9.91 3.67 -17.45
N THR A 66 -9.53 2.41 -17.70
CA THR A 66 -9.67 1.76 -19.02
C THR A 66 -11.13 1.52 -19.40
N LEU A 67 -11.98 1.14 -18.44
CA LEU A 67 -13.40 0.91 -18.69
C LEU A 67 -14.13 2.20 -19.08
N TRP A 68 -13.93 3.31 -18.34
CA TRP A 68 -14.57 4.59 -18.67
C TRP A 68 -14.12 5.15 -20.02
N VAL A 69 -12.83 5.05 -20.37
CA VAL A 69 -12.32 5.49 -21.69
C VAL A 69 -12.91 4.63 -22.82
N SER A 70 -13.04 3.33 -22.62
CA SER A 70 -13.63 2.42 -23.62
C SER A 70 -15.11 2.72 -23.86
N SER A 71 -15.89 2.96 -22.81
CA SER A 71 -17.32 3.31 -22.92
C SER A 71 -17.55 4.62 -23.69
N ILE A 72 -16.74 5.65 -23.42
CA ILE A 72 -16.82 6.93 -24.14
C ILE A 72 -16.47 6.73 -25.63
N SER A 73 -15.45 5.93 -25.94
CA SER A 73 -15.04 5.68 -27.33
C SER A 73 -16.13 5.00 -28.17
N ILE A 74 -16.89 4.06 -27.57
CA ILE A 74 -18.00 3.37 -28.23
C ILE A 74 -19.15 4.36 -28.51
N LEU A 75 -19.50 5.20 -27.53
CA LEU A 75 -20.55 6.21 -27.71
C LEU A 75 -20.20 7.22 -28.81
N VAL A 76 -18.95 7.68 -28.85
CA VAL A 76 -18.47 8.60 -29.90
C VAL A 76 -18.52 7.93 -31.28
N SER A 77 -18.15 6.65 -31.38
CA SER A 77 -18.20 5.89 -32.62
C SER A 77 -19.64 5.73 -33.15
N ILE A 78 -20.59 5.36 -32.28
CA ILE A 78 -22.00 5.22 -32.64
C ILE A 78 -22.60 6.56 -33.08
N ALA A 79 -22.32 7.64 -32.34
CA ALA A 79 -22.77 8.97 -32.70
C ALA A 79 -22.20 9.43 -34.05
N GLY A 80 -20.93 9.16 -34.32
CA GLY A 80 -20.28 9.46 -35.60
C GLY A 80 -20.91 8.70 -36.77
N LEU A 81 -21.23 7.43 -36.60
CA LEU A 81 -21.92 6.62 -37.61
C LEU A 81 -23.33 7.14 -37.89
N LEU A 82 -24.09 7.48 -36.85
CA LEU A 82 -25.43 8.04 -37.00
C LEU A 82 -25.41 9.37 -37.76
N VAL A 83 -24.48 10.28 -37.41
CA VAL A 83 -24.32 11.55 -38.13
C VAL A 83 -23.92 11.35 -39.59
N ASN A 84 -23.15 10.32 -39.90
CA ASN A 84 -22.75 10.01 -41.28
C ASN A 84 -23.91 9.45 -42.11
N ILE A 85 -24.77 8.61 -41.50
CA ILE A 85 -25.90 7.96 -42.19
C ILE A 85 -27.12 8.90 -42.31
N LEU A 86 -27.34 9.79 -41.33
CA LEU A 86 -28.49 10.72 -41.29
C LEU A 86 -28.24 12.05 -42.03
N LYS A 87 -27.05 12.25 -42.60
CA LYS A 87 -26.67 13.44 -43.36
C LYS A 87 -26.52 13.10 -44.83
#